data_AF-A0A420R743-F1
#
_entry.id   AF-A0A420R743-F1
#
_cell.length_a   1.000
_cell.length_b   1.000
_cell.length_c   1.000
_cell.angle_alpha   90.00
_cell.angle_beta   90.00
_cell.angle_gamma   90.00
#
_symmetry.space_group_name_H-M   'P 1'
#
loop_
_entity.id
_entity.type
_entity.pdbx_description
1 polymer ?
#
loop_
_entity_poly.entity_id
_entity_poly.type
_entity_poly.pdbx_seq_one_letter_code
_entity_poly.pdbx_strand_id
1 'polypeptide(L)'
;MIGTRIARIGGSLIQRGPWGVQLRALSVTSLAKADSQRSALSTIWVPTGGITANEDEFGHGKLVRGGFLRQAHSGIFQLLPLGLRVQDKIEKLIDKHMRSVGASRLSLSTISSEELWRKSDRLESVAPEVRV
;
A
#
# COMPACT_ATOMS: atom_id res chain seq x y z
N MET A 1 18.17 57.66 29.88
CA MET A 1 18.13 56.34 30.53
C MET A 1 16.68 55.91 30.66
N ILE A 2 16.17 55.11 29.72
CA ILE A 2 14.77 54.65 29.72
C ILE A 2 14.82 53.13 29.56
N GLY A 3 14.45 52.41 30.63
CA GLY A 3 14.61 50.97 30.73
C GLY A 3 13.53 50.19 29.97
N THR A 4 13.96 49.30 29.09
CA THR A 4 13.09 48.32 28.43
C THR A 4 12.80 47.19 29.42
N ARG A 5 11.61 47.19 30.04
CA ARG A 5 11.15 46.03 30.82
C ARG A 5 10.78 44.90 29.87
N ILE A 6 11.63 43.88 29.80
CA ILE A 6 11.33 42.61 29.14
C ILE A 6 10.58 41.74 30.16
N ALA A 7 9.27 41.56 29.96
CA ALA A 7 8.51 40.53 30.67
C ALA A 7 8.49 39.26 29.82
N ARG A 8 9.02 38.16 30.37
CA ARG A 8 8.98 36.82 29.75
C ARG A 8 7.81 36.06 30.35
N ILE A 9 6.72 35.93 29.59
CA ILE A 9 5.62 35.00 29.87
C ILE A 9 5.41 34.17 28.60
N GLY A 10 5.62 32.85 28.72
CA GLY A 10 5.12 31.85 27.77
C GLY A 10 5.56 32.00 26.31
N GLY A 11 6.76 31.51 25.98
CA GLY A 11 7.03 30.76 24.74
C GLY A 11 6.61 31.31 23.36
N SER A 12 6.30 32.60 23.20
CA SER A 12 6.05 33.19 21.87
C SER A 12 6.58 34.62 21.80
N LEU A 13 7.46 34.85 20.82
CA LEU A 13 8.05 36.15 20.56
C LEU A 13 7.07 36.97 19.71
N ILE A 14 6.19 37.72 20.36
CA ILE A 14 5.28 38.64 19.68
C ILE A 14 5.97 40.00 19.56
N GLN A 15 6.62 40.26 18.42
CA GLN A 15 7.01 41.62 18.08
C GLN A 15 5.76 42.41 17.66
N ARG A 16 5.40 43.44 18.43
CA ARG A 16 4.36 44.42 18.05
C ARG A 16 5.04 45.57 17.30
N GLY A 17 4.69 45.74 16.02
CA GLY A 17 5.09 46.91 15.24
C GLY A 17 4.37 48.20 15.70
N PRO A 18 4.88 49.39 15.35
CA PRO A 18 4.41 50.67 15.90
C PRO A 18 3.09 51.18 15.29
N TRP A 19 2.55 50.47 14.31
CA TRP A 19 1.26 50.76 13.69
C TRP A 19 0.46 49.48 13.85
N GLY A 20 -0.70 49.54 14.51
CA GLY A 20 -1.47 48.39 15.01
C GLY A 20 -2.04 47.43 13.95
N VAL A 21 -1.34 47.20 12.84
CA VAL A 21 -1.69 46.25 11.80
C VAL A 21 -1.00 44.92 12.11
N GLN A 22 -1.78 43.96 12.59
CA GLN A 22 -1.35 42.56 12.61
C GLN A 22 -1.42 42.02 11.19
N LEU A 23 -0.28 42.01 10.50
CA LEU A 23 -0.11 41.12 9.34
C LEU A 23 -0.11 39.69 9.88
N ARG A 24 -1.27 39.04 9.86
CA ARG A 24 -1.30 37.58 9.95
C ARG A 24 -0.59 37.08 8.69
N ALA A 25 0.67 36.68 8.84
CA ALA A 25 1.30 35.82 7.86
C ALA A 25 0.35 34.63 7.69
N LEU A 26 -0.20 34.47 6.48
CA LEU A 26 -0.90 33.25 6.09
C LEU A 26 0.15 32.14 6.16
N SER A 27 0.29 31.51 7.33
CA SER A 27 1.06 30.29 7.41
C SER A 27 0.31 29.30 6.53
N VAL A 28 0.94 28.89 5.43
CA VAL A 28 0.57 27.67 4.70
C VAL A 28 0.96 26.50 5.60
N THR A 29 0.33 26.43 6.77
CA THR A 29 0.53 25.39 7.75
C THR A 29 -0.17 24.18 7.19
N SER A 30 0.65 23.26 6.69
CA SER A 30 0.37 21.83 6.60
C SER A 30 -0.95 21.49 5.92
N LEU A 31 -0.85 21.07 4.66
CA LEU A 31 -1.82 20.15 4.08
C LEU A 31 -1.75 18.85 4.89
N ALA A 32 -2.36 18.85 6.07
CA ALA A 32 -2.61 17.63 6.82
C ALA A 32 -3.42 16.76 5.87
N LYS A 33 -2.75 15.76 5.29
CA LYS A 33 -3.38 14.73 4.47
C LYS A 33 -4.45 14.13 5.35
N ALA A 34 -5.70 14.55 5.12
CA ALA A 34 -6.83 14.10 5.90
C ALA A 34 -6.74 12.58 5.98
N ASP A 35 -6.78 12.06 7.21
CA ASP A 35 -6.87 10.64 7.50
C ASP A 35 -8.23 10.14 7.00
N SER A 36 -8.36 10.08 5.68
CA SER A 36 -9.57 9.67 5.02
C SER A 36 -9.61 8.16 5.12
N GLN A 37 -10.39 7.67 6.07
CA GLN A 37 -10.81 6.26 6.20
C GLN A 37 -11.36 5.66 4.90
N ARG A 38 -11.63 6.49 3.88
CA ARG A 38 -12.12 6.09 2.56
C ARG A 38 -11.11 6.51 1.49
N SER A 39 -10.73 5.59 0.62
CA SER A 39 -9.98 5.96 -0.59
C SER A 39 -10.92 6.60 -1.61
N ALA A 40 -10.68 7.86 -1.94
CA ALA A 40 -11.25 8.48 -3.13
C ALA A 40 -10.47 8.07 -4.38
N LEU A 41 -11.14 7.99 -5.54
CA LEU A 41 -10.51 7.65 -6.82
C LEU A 41 -9.40 8.60 -7.24
N SER A 42 -9.44 9.86 -6.80
CA SER A 42 -8.37 10.83 -7.02
C SER A 42 -7.08 10.50 -6.27
N THR A 43 -7.18 9.70 -5.20
CA THR A 43 -6.06 9.39 -4.29
C THR A 43 -5.51 7.99 -4.53
N ILE A 44 -6.34 7.06 -5.01
CA ILE A 44 -5.91 5.69 -5.31
C ILE A 44 -5.46 5.57 -6.76
N TRP A 45 -4.30 4.96 -6.97
CA TRP A 45 -3.83 4.67 -8.31
C TRP A 45 -4.58 3.47 -8.89
N VAL A 46 -5.43 3.72 -9.90
CA VAL A 46 -6.21 2.70 -10.61
C VAL A 46 -6.09 2.97 -12.12
N PRO A 47 -5.07 2.42 -12.79
CA PRO A 47 -4.92 2.55 -14.23
C PRO A 47 -5.98 1.66 -14.90
N THR A 48 -7.14 2.26 -15.22
CA THR A 48 -8.17 1.58 -16.01
C THR A 48 -7.88 1.73 -17.50
N GLY A 49 -8.31 0.76 -18.30
CA GLY A 49 -8.10 0.75 -19.75
C GLY A 49 -6.84 0.01 -20.19
N GLY A 50 -6.48 0.17 -21.47
CA GLY A 50 -5.34 -0.52 -22.10
C GLY A 50 -5.69 -1.80 -22.87
N ILE A 51 -6.88 -2.37 -22.67
CA ILE A 51 -7.40 -3.51 -23.44
C ILE A 51 -8.85 -3.19 -23.84
N THR A 52 -9.18 -3.40 -25.12
CA THR A 52 -10.54 -3.27 -25.63
C THR A 52 -11.39 -4.45 -25.18
N ALA A 53 -12.66 -4.20 -24.86
CA ALA A 53 -13.57 -5.28 -24.50
C ALA A 53 -13.78 -6.21 -25.69
N ASN A 54 -13.66 -7.52 -25.45
CA ASN A 54 -14.02 -8.56 -26.41
C ASN A 54 -15.26 -9.30 -25.91
N GLU A 55 -16.08 -9.84 -26.82
CA GLU A 55 -17.33 -10.53 -26.48
C GLU A 55 -17.05 -11.85 -25.73
N ASP A 56 -15.96 -12.55 -26.06
CA ASP A 56 -15.50 -13.79 -25.43
C ASP A 56 -14.43 -13.58 -24.34
N GLU A 57 -14.49 -12.46 -23.61
CA GLU A 57 -13.45 -12.10 -22.66
C GLU A 57 -13.59 -12.87 -21.32
N PHE A 58 -12.70 -13.85 -21.11
CA PHE A 58 -12.51 -14.54 -19.81
C PHE A 58 -12.13 -13.55 -18.69
N GLY A 59 -12.19 -14.01 -17.43
CA GLY A 59 -11.96 -13.17 -16.24
C GLY A 59 -10.68 -12.34 -16.25
N HIS A 60 -9.63 -12.79 -16.94
CA HIS A 60 -8.37 -12.06 -17.08
C HIS A 60 -8.54 -10.65 -17.68
N GLY A 61 -9.21 -10.52 -18.83
CA GLY A 61 -9.33 -9.24 -19.52
C GLY A 61 -10.15 -8.21 -18.71
N LYS A 62 -11.16 -8.70 -17.98
CA LYS A 62 -11.95 -7.88 -17.03
C LYS A 62 -11.08 -7.32 -15.90
N LEU A 63 -10.21 -8.15 -15.33
CA LEU A 63 -9.35 -7.75 -14.22
C LEU A 63 -8.27 -6.76 -14.65
N VAL A 64 -7.70 -6.91 -15.85
CA VAL A 64 -6.74 -5.93 -16.39
C VAL A 64 -7.44 -4.61 -16.71
N ARG A 65 -8.56 -4.65 -17.44
CA ARG A 65 -9.33 -3.44 -17.79
C ARG A 65 -9.82 -2.67 -16.56
N GLY A 66 -10.22 -3.39 -15.52
CA GLY A 66 -10.65 -2.84 -14.23
C GLY A 66 -9.52 -2.29 -13.35
N GLY A 67 -8.25 -2.38 -13.78
CA GLY A 67 -7.12 -1.88 -13.01
C GLY A 67 -6.83 -2.71 -11.75
N PHE A 68 -7.09 -4.02 -11.77
CA PHE A 68 -6.75 -4.94 -10.67
C PHE A 68 -5.37 -5.57 -10.85
N LEU A 69 -4.95 -5.84 -12.08
CA LEU A 69 -3.71 -6.53 -12.43
C LEU A 69 -2.97 -5.79 -13.55
N ARG A 70 -1.65 -5.94 -13.60
CA ARG A 70 -0.83 -5.61 -14.76
C ARG A 70 0.16 -6.72 -15.05
N GLN A 71 0.27 -7.16 -16.30
CA GLN A 71 1.25 -8.17 -16.68
C GLN A 71 2.66 -7.56 -16.71
N ALA A 72 3.63 -8.21 -16.05
CA ALA A 72 5.04 -7.84 -16.10
C ALA A 72 5.83 -8.73 -17.07
N HIS A 73 5.53 -10.03 -17.06
CA HIS A 73 6.10 -11.02 -17.98
C HIS A 73 5.08 -12.13 -18.25
N SER A 74 5.38 -13.06 -19.16
CA SER A 74 4.56 -14.26 -19.32
C SER A 74 4.45 -14.99 -17.98
N GLY A 75 3.22 -15.23 -17.50
CA GLY A 75 2.96 -15.86 -16.20
C GLY A 75 3.22 -15.00 -14.95
N ILE A 76 3.75 -13.77 -15.07
CA ILE A 76 4.07 -12.89 -13.93
C ILE A 76 3.18 -11.66 -13.95
N PHE A 77 2.39 -11.48 -12.88
CA PHE A 77 1.44 -10.39 -12.72
C PHE A 77 1.77 -9.52 -11.51
N GLN A 78 1.53 -8.23 -11.66
CA GLN A 78 1.59 -7.23 -10.60
C GLN A 78 0.16 -6.96 -10.12
N LEU A 79 -0.08 -7.14 -8.83
CA LEU A 79 -1.36 -6.78 -8.21
C LEU A 79 -1.40 -5.28 -7.92
N LEU A 80 -2.40 -4.61 -8.49
CA LEU A 80 -2.64 -3.18 -8.31
C LEU A 80 -3.40 -2.94 -6.99
N PRO A 81 -3.53 -1.69 -6.51
CA PRO A 81 -4.16 -1.39 -5.22
C PRO A 81 -5.57 -2.00 -5.02
N LEU A 82 -6.38 -2.11 -6.08
CA LEU A 82 -7.67 -2.79 -6.01
C LEU A 82 -7.54 -4.32 -5.94
N GLY A 83 -6.57 -4.90 -6.66
CA GLY A 83 -6.25 -6.34 -6.57
C GLY A 83 -5.79 -6.74 -5.18
N LEU A 84 -4.90 -5.95 -4.57
CA LEU A 84 -4.42 -6.16 -3.20
C LEU A 84 -5.56 -6.15 -2.18
N ARG A 85 -6.54 -5.24 -2.32
CA ARG A 85 -7.72 -5.22 -1.43
C ARG A 85 -8.57 -6.48 -1.51
N VAL A 86 -8.67 -7.06 -2.70
CA VAL A 86 -9.41 -8.32 -2.88
C VAL A 86 -8.61 -9.47 -2.29
N GLN A 87 -7.30 -9.52 -2.54
CA GLN A 87 -6.39 -10.50 -1.93
C GLN A 87 -6.49 -10.46 -0.40
N ASP A 88 -6.42 -9.28 0.22
CA ASP A 88 -6.53 -9.12 1.67
C ASP A 88 -7.86 -9.65 2.23
N LYS A 89 -8.97 -9.45 1.50
CA LYS A 89 -10.29 -9.94 1.92
C LYS A 89 -10.33 -11.47 1.88
N ILE A 90 -9.82 -12.08 0.82
CA ILE A 90 -9.76 -13.53 0.66
C ILE A 90 -8.86 -14.12 1.75
N GLU A 91 -7.70 -13.52 1.96
CA GLU A 91 -6.74 -13.94 2.97
C GLU A 91 -7.34 -13.89 4.39
N LYS A 92 -8.03 -12.80 4.74
CA LYS A 92 -8.75 -12.68 6.03
C LYS A 92 -9.83 -13.73 6.19
N LEU A 93 -10.54 -14.08 5.11
CA LEU A 93 -11.55 -15.13 5.13
C LEU A 93 -10.92 -16.50 5.42
N ILE A 94 -9.82 -16.82 4.74
CA ILE A 94 -9.08 -18.08 4.94
C ILE A 94 -8.55 -18.12 6.38
N ASP A 95 -7.88 -17.06 6.84
CA ASP A 95 -7.32 -16.97 8.19
C ASP A 95 -8.39 -17.16 9.27
N LYS A 96 -9.58 -16.58 9.09
CA LYS A 96 -10.73 -16.80 10.00
C LYS A 96 -11.09 -18.28 10.11
N HIS A 97 -11.17 -19.01 8.99
CA HIS A 97 -11.55 -20.42 8.99
C HIS A 97 -10.41 -21.31 9.51
N MET A 98 -9.17 -21.03 9.12
CA MET A 98 -8.00 -21.78 9.59
C MET A 98 -7.81 -21.65 11.10
N ARG A 99 -8.05 -20.47 11.67
CA ARG A 99 -8.04 -20.30 13.14
C ARG A 99 -9.15 -21.09 13.83
N SER A 100 -10.32 -21.23 13.20
CA SER A 100 -11.43 -22.00 13.80
C SER A 100 -11.12 -23.48 13.95
N VAL A 101 -10.22 -24.03 13.12
CA VAL A 101 -9.72 -25.41 13.22
C VAL A 101 -8.42 -25.53 14.04
N GLY A 102 -7.98 -24.44 14.69
CA GLY A 102 -6.78 -24.43 15.54
C GLY A 102 -5.45 -24.32 14.77
N ALA A 103 -5.46 -23.96 13.49
CA ALA A 103 -4.23 -23.79 12.72
C ALA A 103 -3.54 -22.44 13.01
N SER A 104 -2.21 -22.44 12.97
CA SER A 104 -1.37 -21.25 13.16
C SER A 104 -0.85 -20.73 11.83
N ARG A 105 -0.95 -19.42 11.61
CA ARG A 105 -0.42 -18.77 10.41
C ARG A 105 1.09 -18.58 10.51
N LEU A 106 1.82 -18.96 9.46
CA LEU A 106 3.27 -18.79 9.34
C LEU A 106 3.61 -18.02 8.05
N SER A 107 4.76 -17.34 8.06
CA SER A 107 5.36 -16.69 6.89
C SER A 107 6.78 -17.21 6.74
N LEU A 108 6.97 -18.18 5.84
CA LEU A 108 8.27 -18.81 5.60
C LEU A 108 9.02 -18.14 4.44
N SER A 109 10.31 -18.42 4.34
CA SER A 109 11.14 -17.94 3.24
C SER A 109 10.69 -18.56 1.91
N THR A 110 10.58 -17.74 0.87
CA THR A 110 10.33 -18.20 -0.51
C THR A 110 11.53 -18.96 -1.07
N ILE A 111 12.75 -18.66 -0.60
CA ILE A 111 13.99 -19.34 -1.02
C ILE A 111 14.31 -20.43 0.02
N SER A 112 14.51 -21.66 -0.46
CA SER A 112 14.84 -22.84 0.36
C SER A 112 16.07 -23.56 -0.22
N SER A 113 16.87 -24.21 0.63
CA SER A 113 18.07 -24.92 0.21
C SER A 113 17.76 -26.25 -0.50
N GLU A 114 18.55 -26.62 -1.50
CA GLU A 114 18.39 -27.86 -2.27
C GLU A 114 18.46 -29.12 -1.39
N GLU A 115 19.30 -29.11 -0.35
CA GLU A 115 19.46 -30.24 0.57
C GLU A 115 18.13 -30.68 1.22
N LEU A 116 17.25 -29.72 1.55
CA LEU A 116 15.93 -30.02 2.12
C LEU A 116 15.02 -30.73 1.11
N TRP A 117 15.14 -30.41 -0.17
CA TRP A 117 14.38 -31.04 -1.24
C TRP A 117 14.90 -32.44 -1.55
N ARG A 118 16.21 -32.64 -1.46
CA ARG A 118 16.81 -33.98 -1.57
C ARG A 118 16.42 -34.87 -0.40
N LYS A 119 16.41 -34.36 0.83
CA LYS A 119 15.95 -35.11 2.02
C LYS A 119 14.50 -35.56 1.97
N SER A 120 13.66 -34.89 1.19
CA SER A 120 12.24 -35.26 1.02
C SER A 120 11.98 -36.08 -0.24
N ASP A 121 13.02 -36.44 -1.00
CA ASP A 121 12.94 -37.15 -2.29
C ASP A 121 12.08 -36.44 -3.36
N ARG A 122 11.82 -35.13 -3.18
CA ARG A 122 11.00 -34.33 -4.10
C ARG A 122 11.81 -33.67 -5.23
N LEU A 123 13.12 -33.61 -5.08
CA LEU A 123 13.98 -32.88 -6.02
C LEU A 123 13.87 -33.45 -7.45
N GLU A 124 13.88 -34.77 -7.61
CA GLU A 124 13.87 -35.42 -8.92
C GLU A 124 12.54 -35.25 -9.66
N SER A 125 11.40 -35.18 -8.94
CA SER A 125 10.08 -35.04 -9.55
C SER A 125 9.77 -33.61 -10.02
N VAL A 126 10.36 -32.60 -9.36
CA VAL A 126 10.13 -31.17 -9.68
C VAL A 126 11.30 -30.59 -10.50
N ALA A 127 12.35 -31.37 -10.76
CA ALA A 127 13.53 -30.95 -11.50
C ALA A 127 13.24 -30.25 -12.84
N PRO A 128 12.26 -30.68 -13.68
CA PRO A 128 11.99 -30.04 -14.97
C PRO A 128 11.50 -28.58 -14.86
N GLU A 129 10.85 -28.22 -13.76
CA GLU A 129 10.28 -26.87 -13.55
C GLU A 129 11.25 -25.96 -12.80
N VAL A 130 12.13 -26.53 -11.96
CA VAL A 130 13.07 -25.77 -11.11
C VAL A 130 14.40 -25.54 -11.81
N ARG A 131 14.80 -26.42 -12.72
CA ARG A 131 16.06 -26.31 -13.47
C ARG A 131 15.85 -25.33 -14.63
N VAL A 132 16.07 -24.04 -14.34
CA VAL A 132 16.15 -22.96 -15.33
C VAL A 132 17.52 -22.97 -16.00
#